data_AF-A0A6I5IP98-F1
#
_entry.id   AF-A0A6I5IP98-F1
#
_cell.length_a   1.000
_cell.length_b   1.000
_cell.length_c   1.000
_cell.angle_alpha   90.00
_cell.angle_beta   90.00
_cell.angle_gamma   90.00
#
_symmetry.space_group_name_H-M   'P 1'
#
loop_
_entity.id
_entity.type
_entity.pdbx_description
1 polymer ?
#
loop_
_entity_poly.entity_id
_entity_poly.type
_entity_poly.pdbx_seq_one_letter_code
_entity_poly.pdbx_strand_id
1 'polypeptide(L)'
;MYSLEMPSLNWVIFAVFQALLMLCLAPLATGFSRVIRARIHSRRGPGILQDYRDIGKLLRRQSVAPANASFVFWMMPWVLLISLLLVGMSLPTLTSMSLFPVSGDLITDIYLLAIGRFFFSLSGIDSNSMFAGMGSSRELTLGILIEPIFILAIFIMALGAGSTDLGVISHTVQSGEWARPVTYLFAGIACAFAVFVEMGKLPFDSAEAEQELQEGPVTEYSGAGLAMVKLGLGLKQLVVAQLFLAIFIPWGRAANLDGATLWSAALILLVKLFVVFLLAGIVENCMARIRFLNMHRTVFPVIGGTVLALVFFILGW
;
A
#
# COMPACT_ATOMS: atom_id res chain seq x y z
N MET A 1 4.54 -23.87 17.14
CA MET A 1 5.34 -23.71 15.91
C MET A 1 4.56 -24.38 14.79
N TYR A 2 3.83 -23.62 13.97
CA TYR A 2 3.34 -24.16 12.70
C TYR A 2 4.57 -24.42 11.83
N SER A 3 4.74 -25.66 11.37
CA SER A 3 5.74 -26.00 10.36
C SER A 3 5.55 -25.09 9.15
N LEU A 4 6.65 -24.51 8.64
CA LEU A 4 6.67 -23.85 7.32
C LEU A 4 6.52 -24.94 6.25
N GLU A 5 5.33 -25.54 6.15
CA GLU A 5 5.00 -26.48 5.10
C GLU A 5 4.94 -25.71 3.79
N MET A 6 5.60 -26.25 2.77
CA MET A 6 5.47 -25.68 1.43
C MET A 6 3.99 -25.70 1.05
N PRO A 7 3.41 -24.55 0.69
CA PRO A 7 2.01 -24.50 0.31
C PRO A 7 1.78 -25.47 -0.84
N SER A 8 0.72 -26.27 -0.75
CA SER A 8 0.33 -27.14 -1.87
C SER A 8 0.18 -26.30 -3.14
N LEU A 9 0.41 -26.90 -4.31
CA LEU A 9 0.32 -26.19 -5.60
C LEU A 9 -0.98 -25.37 -5.74
N ASN A 10 -2.10 -25.88 -5.21
CA ASN A 10 -3.40 -25.21 -5.23
C ASN A 10 -3.41 -23.89 -4.43
N TRP A 11 -2.72 -23.84 -3.28
CA TRP A 11 -2.59 -22.63 -2.47
C TRP A 11 -1.76 -21.56 -3.18
N VAL A 12 -0.68 -21.97 -3.86
CA VAL A 12 0.14 -21.06 -4.68
C VAL A 12 -0.68 -20.50 -5.84
N ILE A 13 -1.43 -21.34 -6.55
CA ILE A 13 -2.31 -20.90 -7.65
C ILE A 13 -3.34 -19.89 -7.13
N PHE A 14 -3.94 -20.16 -5.98
CA PHE A 14 -4.91 -19.25 -5.36
C PHE A 14 -4.27 -17.92 -4.93
N ALA A 15 -3.05 -17.94 -4.39
CA ALA A 15 -2.28 -16.74 -4.05
C ALA A 15 -1.96 -15.88 -5.28
N VAL A 16 -1.51 -16.51 -6.38
CA VAL A 16 -1.26 -15.82 -7.65
C VAL A 16 -2.55 -15.22 -8.20
N PHE A 17 -3.66 -15.97 -8.16
CA PHE A 17 -4.95 -15.46 -8.60
C PHE A 17 -5.40 -14.24 -7.79
N GLN A 18 -5.25 -14.27 -6.47
CA GLN A 18 -5.53 -13.15 -5.58
C GLN A 18 -4.70 -11.92 -5.95
N ALA A 19 -3.38 -12.06 -6.13
CA ALA A 19 -2.50 -10.96 -6.46
C ALA A 19 -2.83 -10.36 -7.85
N LEU A 20 -3.15 -11.19 -8.84
CA LEU A 20 -3.61 -10.75 -10.15
C LEU A 20 -4.97 -10.03 -10.07
N LEU A 21 -5.87 -10.48 -9.20
CA LEU A 21 -7.15 -9.80 -8.96
C LEU A 21 -6.91 -8.42 -8.36
N MET A 22 -6.00 -8.27 -7.39
CA MET A 22 -5.60 -6.96 -6.85
C MET A 22 -4.97 -6.07 -7.94
N LEU A 23 -4.13 -6.65 -8.80
CA LEU A 23 -3.55 -5.96 -9.96
C LEU A 23 -4.64 -5.42 -10.90
N CYS A 24 -5.67 -6.23 -11.18
CA CYS A 24 -6.80 -5.83 -12.00
C CYS A 24 -7.66 -4.77 -11.31
N LEU A 25 -7.78 -4.78 -9.98
CA LEU A 25 -8.54 -3.76 -9.22
C LEU A 25 -7.78 -2.43 -9.07
N ALA A 26 -6.44 -2.42 -9.20
CA ALA A 26 -5.63 -1.22 -8.97
C ALA A 26 -6.06 -0.01 -9.82
N PRO A 27 -6.23 -0.13 -11.16
CA PRO A 27 -6.71 0.98 -11.98
C PRO A 27 -8.15 1.40 -11.69
N LEU A 28 -8.98 0.50 -11.13
CA LEU A 28 -10.34 0.83 -10.70
C LEU A 28 -10.31 1.77 -9.50
N ALA A 29 -9.42 1.52 -8.54
CA ALA A 29 -9.30 2.30 -7.31
C ALA A 29 -8.73 3.71 -7.57
N THR A 30 -7.74 3.82 -8.46
CA THR A 30 -7.21 5.11 -8.91
C THR A 30 -8.25 5.88 -9.74
N GLY A 31 -8.97 5.19 -10.64
CA GLY A 31 -10.05 5.77 -11.42
C GLY A 31 -11.21 6.27 -10.55
N PHE A 32 -11.55 5.53 -9.49
CA PHE A 32 -12.54 5.95 -8.50
C PHE A 32 -12.12 7.21 -7.75
N SER A 33 -10.84 7.31 -7.35
CA SER A 33 -10.28 8.51 -6.71
C SER A 33 -10.42 9.75 -7.60
N ARG A 34 -10.19 9.61 -8.92
CA ARG A 34 -10.40 10.69 -9.92
C ARG A 34 -11.85 11.14 -10.01
N VAL A 35 -12.80 10.20 -9.95
CA VAL A 35 -14.24 10.49 -9.95
C VAL A 35 -14.65 11.24 -8.67
N ILE A 36 -14.20 10.79 -7.50
CA ILE A 36 -14.47 11.48 -6.22
C ILE A 36 -13.99 12.93 -6.29
N ARG A 37 -12.71 13.12 -6.67
CA ARG A 37 -12.12 14.46 -6.84
C ARG A 37 -12.94 15.34 -7.78
N ALA A 38 -13.41 14.78 -8.89
CA ALA A 38 -14.27 15.50 -9.82
C ALA A 38 -15.61 15.91 -9.22
N ARG A 39 -16.28 15.00 -8.51
CA ARG A 39 -17.57 15.28 -7.88
C ARG A 39 -17.46 16.31 -6.76
N ILE A 40 -16.43 16.24 -5.91
CA ILE A 40 -16.20 17.22 -4.85
C ILE A 40 -15.95 18.62 -5.45
N HIS A 41 -15.21 18.70 -6.55
CA HIS A 41 -14.95 19.97 -7.26
C HIS A 41 -16.08 20.39 -8.21
N SER A 42 -17.27 19.77 -8.14
CA SER A 42 -18.43 20.08 -8.99
C SER A 42 -18.15 20.02 -10.50
N ARG A 43 -17.25 19.13 -10.94
CA ARG A 43 -16.92 18.87 -12.35
C ARG A 43 -17.33 17.45 -12.75
N ARG A 44 -17.58 17.21 -14.05
CA ARG A 44 -17.99 15.88 -14.55
C ARG A 44 -16.91 14.82 -14.37
N GLY A 45 -15.64 15.20 -14.62
CA GLY A 45 -14.49 14.30 -14.52
C GLY A 45 -14.44 13.17 -15.56
N PRO A 46 -13.35 12.40 -15.59
CA PRO A 46 -13.25 11.19 -16.39
C PRO A 46 -14.14 10.06 -15.83
N GLY A 47 -14.41 9.04 -16.64
CA GLY A 47 -15.11 7.83 -16.18
C GLY A 47 -14.22 6.93 -15.31
N ILE A 48 -14.82 6.03 -14.54
CA ILE A 48 -14.10 5.11 -13.64
C ILE A 48 -13.10 4.23 -14.40
N LEU A 49 -13.44 3.83 -15.63
CA LEU A 49 -12.59 2.97 -16.47
C LEU A 49 -11.49 3.73 -17.23
N GLN A 50 -11.27 5.02 -16.96
CA GLN A 50 -10.30 5.82 -17.70
C GLN A 50 -8.88 5.30 -17.54
N ASP A 51 -8.49 4.91 -16.33
CA ASP A 51 -7.11 4.50 -16.04
C ASP A 51 -6.73 3.20 -16.77
N TYR A 52 -7.69 2.30 -16.99
CA TYR A 52 -7.49 1.12 -17.84
C TYR A 52 -7.17 1.51 -19.29
N ARG A 53 -7.86 2.52 -19.82
CA ARG A 53 -7.62 3.03 -21.19
C ARG A 53 -6.28 3.73 -21.29
N ASP A 54 -5.90 4.49 -20.26
CA ASP A 54 -4.63 5.19 -20.19
C ASP A 54 -3.45 4.19 -20.15
N ILE A 55 -3.53 3.17 -19.29
CA ILE A 55 -2.53 2.08 -19.23
C ILE A 55 -2.48 1.33 -20.58
N GLY A 56 -3.63 0.95 -21.14
CA GLY A 56 -3.69 0.27 -22.43
C GLY A 56 -3.12 1.11 -23.59
N LYS A 57 -3.28 2.43 -23.54
CA LYS A 57 -2.65 3.37 -24.48
C LYS A 57 -1.14 3.41 -24.30
N LEU A 58 -0.67 3.55 -23.05
CA LEU A 58 0.77 3.68 -22.73
C LEU A 58 1.55 2.40 -23.07
N LEU A 59 0.99 1.23 -22.83
CA LEU A 59 1.60 -0.07 -23.18
C LEU A 59 1.88 -0.20 -24.69
N ARG A 60 1.15 0.51 -25.55
CA ARG A 60 1.35 0.51 -27.01
C ARG A 60 2.36 1.55 -27.49
N ARG A 61 2.87 2.39 -26.59
CA ARG A 61 3.83 3.45 -26.92
C ARG A 61 5.25 3.00 -26.63
N GLN A 62 6.18 3.48 -27.43
CA GLN A 62 7.60 3.21 -27.24
C GLN A 62 8.07 3.80 -25.91
N SER A 63 8.82 3.00 -25.16
CA SER A 63 9.52 3.45 -23.96
C SER A 63 10.85 4.07 -24.37
N VAL A 64 11.06 5.32 -23.97
CA VAL A 64 12.30 6.07 -24.17
C VAL A 64 12.87 6.37 -22.79
N ALA A 65 14.15 6.10 -22.60
CA ALA A 65 14.89 6.46 -21.38
C ALA A 65 15.92 7.56 -21.69
N PRO A 66 16.32 8.36 -20.68
CA PRO A 66 17.42 9.30 -20.81
C PRO A 66 18.72 8.59 -21.25
N ALA A 67 19.57 9.29 -22.02
CA ALA A 67 20.83 8.73 -22.51
C ALA A 67 21.81 8.33 -21.38
N ASN A 68 21.67 8.97 -20.21
CA ASN A 68 22.52 8.74 -19.05
C ASN A 68 21.93 7.74 -18.04
N ALA A 69 20.71 7.21 -18.30
CA ALA A 69 20.08 6.26 -17.40
C ALA A 69 20.77 4.89 -17.47
N SER A 70 21.00 4.27 -16.31
CA SER A 70 21.60 2.95 -16.22
C SER A 70 20.56 1.84 -16.34
N PHE A 71 20.97 0.59 -16.09
CA PHE A 71 20.05 -0.56 -16.08
C PHE A 71 18.99 -0.44 -14.98
N VAL A 72 19.24 0.36 -13.93
CA VAL A 72 18.33 0.50 -12.79
C VAL A 72 17.01 1.13 -13.20
N PHE A 73 17.03 2.16 -14.06
CA PHE A 73 15.84 2.76 -14.63
C PHE A 73 14.92 1.74 -15.33
N TRP A 74 15.50 0.81 -16.09
CA TRP A 74 14.72 -0.22 -16.80
C TRP A 74 14.21 -1.32 -15.88
N MET A 75 14.95 -1.62 -14.81
CA MET A 75 14.61 -2.68 -13.87
C MET A 75 13.53 -2.23 -12.86
N MET A 76 13.49 -0.95 -12.51
CA MET A 76 12.60 -0.42 -11.47
C MET A 76 11.12 -0.81 -11.66
N PRO A 77 10.47 -0.61 -12.83
CA PRO A 77 9.05 -0.92 -12.99
C PRO A 77 8.73 -2.40 -12.71
N TRP A 78 9.66 -3.30 -13.05
CA TRP A 78 9.53 -4.73 -12.78
C TRP A 78 9.69 -5.04 -11.30
N VAL A 79 10.71 -4.47 -10.65
CA VAL A 79 10.94 -4.68 -9.22
C VAL A 79 9.76 -4.18 -8.40
N LEU A 80 9.23 -2.99 -8.73
CA LEU A 80 8.07 -2.42 -8.06
C LEU A 80 6.84 -3.33 -8.18
N LEU A 81 6.55 -3.84 -9.38
CA LEU A 81 5.38 -4.70 -9.59
C LEU A 81 5.55 -6.06 -8.94
N ILE A 82 6.71 -6.69 -9.09
CA ILE A 82 6.96 -8.02 -8.55
C ILE A 82 6.94 -7.98 -7.02
N SER A 83 7.57 -6.98 -6.39
CA SER A 83 7.56 -6.87 -4.93
C SER A 83 6.13 -6.69 -4.39
N LEU A 84 5.33 -5.84 -5.02
CA LEU A 84 3.94 -5.61 -4.62
C LEU A 84 3.03 -6.81 -4.91
N LEU A 85 3.28 -7.56 -5.98
CA LEU A 85 2.56 -8.82 -6.26
C LEU A 85 2.89 -9.88 -5.20
N LEU A 86 4.16 -10.00 -4.79
CA LEU A 86 4.55 -10.92 -3.72
C LEU A 86 3.88 -10.57 -2.39
N VAL A 87 3.79 -9.28 -2.04
CA VAL A 87 3.00 -8.84 -0.87
C VAL A 87 1.51 -9.12 -1.09
N GLY A 88 0.98 -8.91 -2.30
CA GLY A 88 -0.40 -9.27 -2.63
C GLY A 88 -0.71 -10.77 -2.47
N MET A 89 0.29 -11.64 -2.63
CA MET A 89 0.17 -13.09 -2.43
C MET A 89 0.21 -13.50 -0.94
N SER A 90 1.00 -12.79 -0.12
CA SER A 90 1.18 -13.09 1.30
C SER A 90 -0.01 -12.64 2.16
N LEU A 91 -0.69 -11.56 1.77
CA LEU A 91 -1.77 -10.96 2.55
C LEU A 91 -2.99 -11.90 2.70
N PRO A 92 -3.54 -12.05 3.93
CA PRO A 92 -4.82 -12.73 4.12
C PRO A 92 -5.96 -11.80 3.67
N THR A 93 -6.38 -11.90 2.40
CA THR A 93 -7.42 -11.02 1.85
C THR A 93 -8.80 -11.69 1.85
N LEU A 94 -8.96 -12.77 1.09
CA LEU A 94 -10.22 -13.50 0.94
C LEU A 94 -10.40 -14.56 2.03
N THR A 95 -9.29 -15.22 2.39
CA THR A 95 -9.24 -16.28 3.41
C THR A 95 -8.69 -15.77 4.72
N SER A 96 -9.07 -16.41 5.83
CA SER A 96 -8.51 -16.10 7.15
C SER A 96 -7.04 -16.54 7.30
N MET A 97 -6.60 -17.52 6.50
CA MET A 97 -5.20 -17.95 6.43
C MET A 97 -4.42 -17.13 5.39
N SER A 98 -3.12 -16.93 5.63
CA SER A 98 -2.20 -16.50 4.57
C SER A 98 -2.07 -17.61 3.53
N LEU A 99 -2.23 -17.26 2.25
CA LEU A 99 -2.21 -18.21 1.15
C LEU A 99 -0.79 -18.68 0.82
N PHE A 100 0.21 -17.91 1.25
CA PHE A 100 1.62 -18.21 1.07
C PHE A 100 2.37 -18.06 2.40
N PRO A 101 2.27 -19.05 3.31
CA PRO A 101 2.81 -18.95 4.66
C PRO A 101 4.32 -18.67 4.72
N VAL A 102 5.08 -19.13 3.72
CA VAL A 102 6.54 -18.91 3.63
C VAL A 102 6.91 -17.43 3.46
N SER A 103 6.03 -16.60 2.88
CA SER A 103 6.20 -15.14 2.81
C SER A 103 5.08 -14.37 3.52
N GLY A 104 4.22 -15.05 4.28
CA GLY A 104 3.10 -14.50 5.05
C GLY A 104 3.52 -13.77 6.34
N ASP A 105 4.81 -13.48 6.46
CA ASP A 105 5.42 -12.88 7.64
C ASP A 105 5.50 -11.36 7.50
N LEU A 106 5.11 -10.67 8.57
CA LEU A 106 5.18 -9.22 8.70
C LEU A 106 6.53 -8.64 8.26
N ILE A 107 7.63 -9.26 8.70
CA ILE A 107 8.98 -8.78 8.43
C ILE A 107 9.26 -8.82 6.92
N THR A 108 8.91 -9.93 6.27
CA THR A 108 9.13 -10.12 4.83
C THR A 108 8.37 -9.08 4.01
N ASP A 109 7.10 -8.83 4.35
CA ASP A 109 6.28 -7.84 3.64
C ASP A 109 6.82 -6.41 3.81
N ILE A 110 7.29 -6.04 5.00
CA ILE A 110 7.93 -4.73 5.23
C ILE A 110 9.17 -4.58 4.34
N TYR A 111 10.02 -5.61 4.24
CA TYR A 111 11.20 -5.57 3.37
C TYR A 111 10.84 -5.51 1.88
N LEU A 112 9.80 -6.22 1.44
CA LEU A 112 9.33 -6.15 0.05
C LEU A 112 8.80 -4.76 -0.32
N LEU A 113 8.05 -4.12 0.58
CA LEU A 113 7.62 -2.73 0.42
C LEU A 113 8.82 -1.76 0.37
N ALA A 114 9.80 -1.96 1.25
CA ALA A 114 11.02 -1.15 1.29
C ALA A 114 11.86 -1.28 0.01
N ILE A 115 12.00 -2.50 -0.54
CA ILE A 115 12.66 -2.75 -1.83
C ILE A 115 11.96 -1.98 -2.95
N GLY A 116 10.62 -2.02 -2.99
CA GLY A 116 9.83 -1.27 -3.98
C GLY A 116 10.13 0.24 -3.91
N ARG A 117 10.10 0.83 -2.72
CA ARG A 117 10.39 2.27 -2.54
C ARG A 117 11.84 2.62 -2.85
N PHE A 118 12.77 1.76 -2.46
CA PHE A 118 14.19 1.95 -2.73
C PHE A 118 14.47 2.04 -4.23
N PHE A 119 14.00 1.06 -5.01
CA PHE A 119 14.19 1.08 -6.47
C PHE A 119 13.43 2.20 -7.16
N PHE A 120 12.21 2.51 -6.70
CA PHE A 120 11.44 3.66 -7.21
C PHE A 120 12.25 4.96 -7.09
N SER A 121 12.78 5.23 -5.89
CA SER A 121 13.57 6.43 -5.62
C SER A 121 14.92 6.40 -6.33
N LEU A 122 15.62 5.26 -6.32
CA LEU A 122 16.90 5.10 -7.00
C LEU A 122 16.79 5.38 -8.49
N SER A 123 15.69 4.96 -9.13
CA SER A 123 15.48 5.21 -10.56
C SER A 123 15.31 6.69 -10.92
N GLY A 124 14.71 7.49 -10.06
CA GLY A 124 14.63 8.94 -10.27
C GLY A 124 16.01 9.61 -10.18
N ILE A 125 16.90 9.11 -9.31
CA ILE A 125 18.29 9.57 -9.23
C ILE A 125 19.09 9.13 -10.48
N ASP A 126 18.90 7.87 -10.90
CA ASP A 126 19.55 7.26 -12.05
C ASP A 126 19.22 7.96 -13.38
N SER A 127 18.03 8.57 -13.47
CA SER A 127 17.60 9.32 -14.66
C SER A 127 18.44 10.58 -14.94
N ASN A 128 19.28 11.00 -14.00
CA ASN A 128 20.14 12.19 -14.07
C ASN A 128 19.36 13.49 -14.38
N SER A 129 18.11 13.55 -13.92
CA SER A 129 17.24 14.72 -14.01
C SER A 129 17.11 15.40 -12.65
N MET A 130 17.25 16.73 -12.62
CA MET A 130 17.22 17.50 -11.37
C MET A 130 15.88 17.36 -10.65
N PHE A 131 14.77 17.35 -11.39
CA PHE A 131 13.42 17.20 -10.82
C PHE A 131 13.18 15.80 -10.28
N ALA A 132 13.56 14.77 -11.05
CA ALA A 132 13.41 13.39 -10.62
C ALA A 132 14.27 13.06 -9.39
N GLY A 133 15.53 13.52 -9.35
CA GLY A 133 16.42 13.34 -8.20
C GLY A 133 15.90 14.03 -6.93
N MET A 134 15.37 15.26 -7.05
CA MET A 134 14.76 15.97 -5.92
C MET A 134 13.48 15.29 -5.43
N GLY A 135 12.62 14.82 -6.35
CA GLY A 135 11.43 14.04 -6.01
C GLY A 135 11.78 12.75 -5.27
N SER A 136 12.80 12.03 -5.74
CA SER A 136 13.29 10.80 -5.10
C SER A 136 13.84 11.04 -3.68
N SER A 137 14.57 12.14 -3.47
CA SER A 137 15.06 12.50 -2.13
C SER A 137 13.91 12.78 -1.15
N ARG A 138 12.85 13.45 -1.63
CA ARG A 138 11.66 13.72 -0.83
C ARG A 138 10.88 12.44 -0.50
N GLU A 139 10.74 11.52 -1.46
CA GLU A 139 10.10 10.21 -1.25
C GLU A 139 10.84 9.39 -0.19
N LEU A 140 12.17 9.30 -0.28
CA LEU A 140 12.98 8.59 0.72
C LEU A 140 12.88 9.22 2.10
N THR A 141 12.92 10.57 2.17
CA THR A 141 12.80 11.29 3.44
C THR A 141 11.44 11.07 4.09
N LEU A 142 10.36 11.12 3.29
CA LEU A 142 9.02 10.81 3.75
C LEU A 142 8.95 9.40 4.32
N GLY A 143 9.47 8.45 3.55
CA GLY A 143 9.54 7.06 3.92
C GLY A 143 10.23 6.80 5.27
N ILE A 144 11.39 7.39 5.49
CA ILE A 144 12.13 7.30 6.76
C ILE A 144 11.31 7.81 7.94
N LEU A 145 10.46 8.82 7.73
CA LEU A 145 9.61 9.37 8.79
C LEU A 145 8.41 8.46 9.12
N ILE A 146 7.86 7.75 8.12
CA ILE A 146 6.60 7.00 8.27
C ILE A 146 6.85 5.54 8.64
N GLU A 147 7.92 4.93 8.12
CA GLU A 147 8.24 3.51 8.35
C GLU A 147 8.24 3.12 9.83
N PRO A 148 8.83 3.90 10.76
CA PRO A 148 8.78 3.56 12.18
C PRO A 148 7.35 3.48 12.73
N ILE A 149 6.45 4.38 12.29
CA ILE A 149 5.03 4.34 12.68
C ILE A 149 4.40 3.05 12.19
N PHE A 150 4.59 2.75 10.90
CA PHE A 150 3.98 1.59 10.25
C PHE A 150 4.46 0.28 10.91
N ILE A 151 5.78 0.13 11.08
CA ILE A 151 6.39 -1.04 11.69
C ILE A 151 5.94 -1.20 13.14
N LEU A 152 6.04 -0.15 13.96
CA LEU A 152 5.67 -0.23 15.39
C LEU A 152 4.19 -0.54 15.58
N ALA A 153 3.31 0.09 14.80
CA ALA A 153 1.87 -0.12 14.91
C ALA A 153 1.49 -1.58 14.61
N ILE A 154 2.09 -2.18 13.59
CA ILE A 154 1.82 -3.58 13.25
C ILE A 154 2.54 -4.52 14.24
N PHE A 155 3.73 -4.16 14.71
CA PHE A 155 4.47 -4.93 15.70
C PHE A 155 3.71 -5.05 17.03
N ILE A 156 3.00 -4.01 17.46
CA ILE A 156 2.10 -4.09 18.64
C ILE A 156 1.04 -5.18 18.45
N MET A 157 0.47 -5.30 17.25
CA MET A 157 -0.50 -6.36 16.94
C MET A 157 0.17 -7.75 16.92
N ALA A 158 1.39 -7.84 16.38
CA ALA A 158 2.18 -9.08 16.39
C ALA A 158 2.51 -9.55 17.81
N LEU A 159 2.88 -8.64 18.70
CA LEU A 159 3.10 -8.95 20.13
C LEU A 159 1.82 -9.43 20.81
N GLY A 160 0.68 -8.82 20.47
CA GLY A 160 -0.64 -9.24 20.95
C GLY A 160 -1.02 -10.66 20.51
N ALA A 161 -0.68 -11.01 19.28
CA ALA A 161 -0.93 -12.33 18.69
C ALA A 161 0.11 -13.39 19.07
N GLY A 162 1.29 -12.99 19.56
CA GLY A 162 2.42 -13.87 19.83
C GLY A 162 3.05 -14.48 18.56
N SER A 163 2.80 -13.89 17.39
CA SER A 163 3.29 -14.35 16.10
C SER A 163 3.47 -13.18 15.14
N THR A 164 4.42 -13.29 14.22
CA THR A 164 4.63 -12.33 13.13
C THR A 164 3.90 -12.73 11.84
N ASP A 165 3.32 -13.93 11.80
CA ASP A 165 2.46 -14.39 10.70
C ASP A 165 1.17 -13.54 10.62
N LEU A 166 0.93 -12.93 9.46
CA LEU A 166 -0.19 -12.02 9.23
C LEU A 166 -1.55 -12.72 9.32
N GLY A 167 -1.62 -14.01 8.95
CA GLY A 167 -2.82 -14.83 9.10
C GLY A 167 -3.16 -15.04 10.57
N VAL A 168 -2.16 -15.39 11.39
CA VAL A 168 -2.33 -15.56 12.85
C VAL A 168 -2.73 -14.26 13.51
N ILE A 169 -2.03 -13.15 13.23
CA ILE A 169 -2.38 -11.82 13.75
C ILE A 169 -3.84 -11.51 13.42
N SER A 170 -4.21 -11.69 12.16
CA SER A 170 -5.55 -11.38 11.73
C SER A 170 -6.63 -12.26 12.37
N HIS A 171 -6.35 -13.55 12.56
CA HIS A 171 -7.25 -14.46 13.26
C HIS A 171 -7.42 -14.07 14.74
N THR A 172 -6.35 -13.66 15.43
CA THR A 172 -6.44 -13.21 16.84
C THR A 172 -7.26 -11.94 17.01
N VAL A 173 -7.21 -11.02 16.04
CA VAL A 173 -8.06 -9.82 16.05
C VAL A 173 -9.52 -10.18 15.73
N GLN A 174 -9.73 -11.15 14.84
CA GLN A 174 -11.07 -11.63 14.48
C GLN A 174 -11.77 -12.39 15.61
N SER A 175 -11.04 -13.17 16.42
CA SER A 175 -11.62 -13.97 17.52
C SER A 175 -12.22 -13.12 18.63
N GLY A 176 -11.97 -11.81 18.66
CA GLY A 176 -12.55 -10.92 19.65
C GLY A 176 -11.86 -11.00 21.01
N GLU A 177 -10.72 -11.69 21.12
CA GLU A 177 -9.89 -11.73 22.32
C GLU A 177 -8.97 -10.51 22.39
N TRP A 178 -9.57 -9.32 22.44
CA TRP A 178 -8.84 -8.06 22.57
C TRP A 178 -8.31 -7.95 23.99
N ALA A 179 -7.16 -8.56 24.27
CA ALA A 179 -6.51 -8.47 25.58
C ALA A 179 -6.29 -7.01 26.03
N ARG A 180 -6.10 -6.09 25.06
CA ARG A 180 -5.73 -4.69 25.27
C ARG A 180 -6.38 -3.77 24.24
N PRO A 181 -7.70 -3.51 24.34
CA PRO A 181 -8.46 -2.82 23.29
C PRO A 181 -8.01 -1.38 23.06
N VAL A 182 -7.60 -0.67 24.13
CA VAL A 182 -7.13 0.72 24.04
C VAL A 182 -5.83 0.79 23.24
N THR A 183 -4.88 -0.09 23.57
CA THR A 183 -3.60 -0.19 22.88
C THR A 183 -3.78 -0.50 21.38
N TYR A 184 -4.63 -1.46 21.04
CA TYR A 184 -4.90 -1.81 19.63
C TYR A 184 -5.61 -0.69 18.87
N LEU A 185 -6.48 0.09 19.53
CA LEU A 185 -7.10 1.26 18.92
C LEU A 185 -6.07 2.34 18.56
N PHE A 186 -5.16 2.68 19.48
CA PHE A 186 -4.10 3.66 19.20
C PHE A 186 -3.15 3.18 18.10
N ALA A 187 -2.75 1.89 18.13
CA ALA A 187 -1.96 1.29 17.05
C ALA A 187 -2.70 1.34 15.71
N GLY A 188 -4.01 1.07 15.70
CA GLY A 188 -4.84 1.15 14.50
C GLY A 188 -4.93 2.56 13.92
N ILE A 189 -5.10 3.59 14.76
CA ILE A 189 -5.13 4.99 14.30
C ILE A 189 -3.76 5.39 13.72
N ALA A 190 -2.67 5.02 14.39
CA ALA A 190 -1.32 5.29 13.91
C ALA A 190 -1.03 4.57 12.58
N CYS A 191 -1.43 3.30 12.45
CA CYS A 191 -1.29 2.54 11.21
C CYS A 191 -2.14 3.13 10.09
N ALA A 192 -3.39 3.53 10.36
CA ALA A 192 -4.26 4.18 9.38
C ALA A 192 -3.64 5.48 8.85
N PHE A 193 -3.02 6.28 9.72
CA PHE A 193 -2.26 7.45 9.32
C PHE A 193 -1.08 7.06 8.41
N ALA A 194 -0.23 6.12 8.84
CA ALA A 194 0.92 5.69 8.04
C ALA A 194 0.52 5.14 6.67
N VAL A 195 -0.54 4.34 6.61
CA VAL A 195 -1.14 3.78 5.39
C VAL A 195 -1.60 4.90 4.46
N PHE A 196 -2.27 5.92 4.98
CA PHE A 196 -2.73 7.05 4.19
C PHE A 196 -1.54 7.84 3.60
N VAL A 197 -0.47 8.03 4.38
CA VAL A 197 0.73 8.69 3.86
C VAL A 197 1.42 7.83 2.79
N GLU A 198 1.53 6.52 3.02
CA GLU A 198 2.17 5.59 2.09
C GLU A 198 1.38 5.44 0.77
N MET A 199 0.07 5.70 0.76
CA MET A 199 -0.71 5.81 -0.48
C MET A 199 -0.25 6.96 -1.40
N GLY A 200 0.55 7.90 -0.90
CA GLY A 200 1.07 9.03 -1.67
C GLY A 200 -0.01 10.05 -2.03
N LYS A 201 -1.08 10.15 -1.22
CA LYS A 201 -2.19 11.09 -1.45
C LYS A 201 -1.94 12.44 -0.78
N LEU A 202 -2.60 13.49 -1.28
CA LEU A 202 -2.65 14.78 -0.58
C LEU A 202 -3.20 14.59 0.84
N PRO A 203 -2.63 15.26 1.85
CA PRO A 203 -1.69 16.36 1.77
C PRO A 203 -0.20 15.96 1.78
N PHE A 204 0.12 14.66 1.77
CA PHE A 204 1.48 14.13 1.90
C PHE A 204 2.16 13.76 0.57
N ASP A 205 1.51 14.09 -0.56
CA ASP A 205 2.13 14.06 -1.88
C ASP A 205 3.23 15.14 -1.97
N SER A 206 4.46 14.77 -1.58
CA SER A 206 5.64 15.63 -1.68
C SER A 206 6.65 15.20 -2.74
N ALA A 207 6.58 13.96 -3.20
CA ALA A 207 7.51 13.41 -4.19
C ALA A 207 7.04 13.67 -5.62
N GLU A 208 5.76 13.44 -5.93
CA GLU A 208 5.18 13.72 -7.26
C GLU A 208 5.02 15.24 -7.43
N ALA A 209 4.51 15.91 -6.38
CA ALA A 209 4.51 17.36 -6.22
C ALA A 209 4.31 18.13 -7.54
N GLU A 210 3.24 17.83 -8.30
CA GLU A 210 3.06 18.24 -9.71
C GLU A 210 3.42 19.72 -9.99
N GLN A 211 3.04 20.63 -9.09
CA GLN A 211 3.29 22.07 -9.21
C GLN A 211 4.75 22.50 -9.03
N GLU A 212 5.56 21.72 -8.31
CA GLU A 212 6.96 22.03 -7.99
C GLU A 212 7.95 21.17 -8.78
N LEU A 213 7.66 19.88 -8.95
CA LEU A 213 8.61 18.87 -9.45
C LEU A 213 8.14 18.12 -10.70
N GLN A 214 7.01 18.52 -11.32
CA GLN A 214 6.51 17.94 -12.57
C GLN A 214 6.46 16.40 -12.56
N GLU A 215 5.80 15.81 -11.56
CA GLU A 215 5.63 14.37 -11.31
C GLU A 215 6.84 13.64 -10.65
N GLY A 216 7.95 14.33 -10.37
CA GLY A 216 9.04 13.80 -9.53
C GLY A 216 9.73 12.54 -10.10
N PRO A 217 9.82 11.41 -9.36
CA PRO A 217 10.56 10.23 -9.84
C PRO A 217 10.02 9.62 -11.13
N VAL A 218 8.76 9.91 -11.51
CA VAL A 218 8.15 9.36 -12.72
C VAL A 218 8.32 10.25 -13.96
N THR A 219 8.85 11.47 -13.81
CA THR A 219 8.95 12.47 -14.89
C THR A 219 9.62 11.95 -16.16
N GLU A 220 10.68 11.15 -16.00
CA GLU A 220 11.49 10.66 -17.13
C GLU A 220 10.95 9.37 -17.75
N TYR A 221 9.92 8.74 -17.15
CA TYR A 221 9.32 7.51 -17.69
C TYR A 221 8.35 7.80 -18.82
N SER A 222 8.44 6.99 -19.87
CA SER A 222 7.56 7.10 -21.03
C SER A 222 7.06 5.74 -21.52
N GLY A 223 5.99 5.76 -22.32
CA GLY A 223 5.41 4.58 -22.96
C GLY A 223 5.10 3.42 -22.02
N ALA A 224 5.52 2.21 -22.40
CA ALA A 224 5.26 0.99 -21.64
C ALA A 224 5.88 1.01 -20.22
N GLY A 225 7.06 1.62 -20.04
CA GLY A 225 7.67 1.78 -18.73
C GLY A 225 6.79 2.58 -17.78
N LEU A 226 6.27 3.73 -18.24
CA LEU A 226 5.33 4.55 -17.46
C LEU A 226 4.03 3.80 -17.14
N ALA A 227 3.53 2.97 -18.05
CA ALA A 227 2.33 2.16 -17.80
C ALA A 227 2.54 1.21 -16.62
N MET A 228 3.69 0.52 -16.58
CA MET A 228 4.05 -0.41 -15.51
C MET A 228 4.22 0.30 -14.17
N VAL A 229 4.84 1.49 -14.17
CA VAL A 229 4.99 2.30 -12.95
C VAL A 229 3.63 2.78 -12.43
N LYS A 230 2.74 3.29 -13.28
CA LYS A 230 1.39 3.72 -12.86
C LYS A 230 0.57 2.57 -12.31
N LEU A 231 0.68 1.40 -12.93
CA LEU A 231 0.03 0.19 -12.47
C LEU A 231 0.61 -0.29 -11.12
N GLY A 232 1.93 -0.20 -10.94
CA GLY A 232 2.62 -0.49 -9.68
C GLY A 232 2.24 0.46 -8.55
N LEU A 233 2.21 1.77 -8.78
CA LEU A 233 1.79 2.75 -7.78
C LEU A 233 0.32 2.57 -7.38
N GLY A 234 -0.57 2.26 -8.34
CA GLY A 234 -1.96 1.89 -8.04
C GLY A 234 -2.06 0.60 -7.22
N LEU A 235 -1.24 -0.41 -7.53
CA LEU A 235 -1.17 -1.63 -6.72
C LEU A 235 -0.63 -1.35 -5.32
N LYS A 236 0.36 -0.46 -5.16
CA LYS A 236 0.89 -0.03 -3.85
C LYS A 236 -0.23 0.50 -2.97
N GLN A 237 -1.06 1.40 -3.50
CA GLN A 237 -2.21 1.96 -2.78
C GLN A 237 -3.17 0.86 -2.31
N LEU A 238 -3.49 -0.11 -3.17
CA LEU A 238 -4.36 -1.24 -2.80
C LEU A 238 -3.72 -2.16 -1.76
N VAL A 239 -2.46 -2.55 -1.95
CA VAL A 239 -1.75 -3.48 -1.06
C VAL A 239 -1.63 -2.90 0.34
N VAL A 240 -1.26 -1.63 0.46
CA VAL A 240 -1.12 -0.98 1.77
C VAL A 240 -2.48 -0.75 2.44
N ALA A 241 -3.53 -0.39 1.67
CA ALA A 241 -4.91 -0.37 2.18
C ALA A 241 -5.35 -1.74 2.69
N GLN A 242 -5.04 -2.79 1.92
CA GLN A 242 -5.44 -4.15 2.22
C GLN A 242 -4.71 -4.70 3.44
N LEU A 243 -3.43 -4.37 3.60
CA LEU A 243 -2.66 -4.74 4.78
C LEU A 243 -3.28 -4.15 6.05
N PHE A 244 -3.68 -2.87 6.02
CA PHE A 244 -4.41 -2.26 7.14
C PHE A 244 -5.72 -2.96 7.45
N LEU A 245 -6.56 -3.17 6.42
CA LEU A 245 -7.83 -3.88 6.57
C LEU A 245 -7.64 -5.31 7.06
N ALA A 246 -6.57 -5.96 6.62
CA ALA A 246 -6.29 -7.33 6.98
C ALA A 246 -5.93 -7.47 8.45
N ILE A 247 -5.22 -6.50 9.03
CA ILE A 247 -4.73 -6.59 10.40
C ILE A 247 -5.74 -6.02 11.40
N PHE A 248 -6.29 -4.84 11.12
CA PHE A 248 -7.12 -4.10 12.08
C PHE A 248 -8.63 -4.31 11.90
N ILE A 249 -9.07 -4.71 10.70
CA ILE A 249 -10.49 -4.84 10.36
C ILE A 249 -10.78 -6.22 9.69
N PRO A 250 -10.48 -7.36 10.36
CA PRO A 250 -10.48 -8.69 9.75
C PRO A 250 -11.86 -9.38 9.66
N TRP A 251 -12.97 -8.65 9.78
CA TRP A 251 -14.33 -9.20 9.66
C TRP A 251 -14.72 -9.61 8.21
N GLY A 252 -15.64 -10.57 8.06
CA GLY A 252 -16.25 -10.90 6.77
C GLY A 252 -15.34 -11.64 5.77
N ARG A 253 -14.42 -12.46 6.27
CA ARG A 253 -13.59 -13.36 5.46
C ARG A 253 -14.20 -14.75 5.32
N ALA A 254 -13.81 -15.46 4.27
CA ALA A 254 -14.24 -16.82 4.05
C ALA A 254 -13.56 -17.77 5.06
N ALA A 255 -14.36 -18.38 5.94
CA ALA A 255 -13.90 -19.42 6.86
C ALA A 255 -13.66 -20.76 6.15
N ASN A 256 -14.44 -21.05 5.10
CA ASN A 256 -14.31 -22.23 4.25
C ASN A 256 -14.08 -21.81 2.80
N LEU A 257 -13.35 -22.62 2.03
CA LEU A 257 -13.08 -22.45 0.59
C LEU A 257 -14.28 -22.82 -0.30
N ASP A 258 -15.49 -22.60 0.19
CA ASP A 258 -16.70 -22.86 -0.58
C ASP A 258 -16.99 -21.69 -1.54
N GLY A 259 -17.58 -21.98 -2.70
CA GLY A 259 -17.77 -20.95 -3.74
C GLY A 259 -18.61 -19.76 -3.25
N ALA A 260 -19.66 -20.03 -2.48
CA ALA A 260 -20.56 -19.01 -1.96
C ALA A 260 -19.89 -18.11 -0.89
N THR A 261 -19.10 -18.70 0.01
CA THR A 261 -18.40 -17.94 1.06
C THR A 261 -17.32 -17.05 0.46
N LEU A 262 -16.58 -17.53 -0.54
CA LEU A 262 -15.58 -16.74 -1.27
C LEU A 262 -16.22 -15.53 -1.99
N TRP A 263 -17.38 -15.72 -2.64
CA TRP A 263 -18.10 -14.62 -3.26
C TRP A 263 -18.56 -13.57 -2.25
N SER A 264 -19.09 -14.00 -1.10
CA SER A 264 -19.49 -13.06 -0.04
C SER A 264 -18.29 -12.30 0.53
N ALA A 265 -17.16 -12.98 0.75
CA ALA A 265 -15.93 -12.37 1.24
C ALA A 265 -15.36 -11.36 0.24
N ALA A 266 -15.38 -11.67 -1.06
CA ALA A 266 -14.96 -10.76 -2.12
C ALA A 266 -15.84 -9.49 -2.18
N LEU A 267 -17.16 -9.63 -2.03
CA LEU A 267 -18.07 -8.48 -2.01
C LEU A 267 -17.80 -7.59 -0.79
N ILE A 268 -17.67 -8.20 0.39
CA ILE A 268 -17.35 -7.46 1.62
C ILE A 268 -15.99 -6.75 1.49
N LEU A 269 -14.97 -7.42 0.92
CA LEU A 269 -13.66 -6.83 0.65
C LEU A 269 -13.78 -5.59 -0.25
N LEU A 270 -14.53 -5.68 -1.35
CA LEU A 270 -14.77 -4.56 -2.26
C LEU A 270 -15.45 -3.40 -1.55
N VAL A 271 -16.42 -3.65 -0.66
CA VAL A 271 -17.07 -2.61 0.15
C VAL A 271 -16.08 -1.95 1.10
N LYS A 272 -15.22 -2.73 1.80
CA LYS A 272 -14.20 -2.15 2.69
C LYS A 272 -13.21 -1.29 1.93
N LEU A 273 -12.69 -1.79 0.80
CA LEU A 273 -11.78 -1.04 -0.05
C LEU A 273 -12.46 0.24 -0.57
N PHE A 274 -13.72 0.14 -1.01
CA PHE A 274 -14.50 1.30 -1.42
C PHE A 274 -14.58 2.36 -0.30
N VAL A 275 -14.87 1.96 0.93
CA VAL A 275 -14.93 2.88 2.09
C VAL A 275 -13.56 3.51 2.36
N VAL A 276 -12.47 2.73 2.36
CA VAL A 276 -11.12 3.26 2.59
C VAL A 276 -10.75 4.28 1.51
N PHE A 277 -10.97 3.97 0.23
CA PHE A 277 -10.68 4.90 -0.87
C PHE A 277 -11.62 6.12 -0.89
N LEU A 278 -12.86 5.98 -0.43
CA LEU A 278 -13.79 7.09 -0.26
C LEU A 278 -13.30 8.05 0.83
N LEU A 279 -12.96 7.53 2.01
CA LEU A 279 -12.41 8.33 3.11
C LEU A 279 -11.11 9.00 2.69
N ALA A 280 -10.18 8.25 2.09
CA ALA A 280 -8.93 8.78 1.59
C ALA A 280 -9.17 9.87 0.53
N GLY A 281 -10.11 9.65 -0.39
CA GLY A 281 -10.48 10.64 -1.42
C GLY A 281 -11.14 11.90 -0.85
N ILE A 282 -11.91 11.81 0.23
CA ILE A 282 -12.46 12.98 0.91
C ILE A 282 -11.32 13.79 1.54
N VAL A 283 -10.44 13.15 2.31
CA VAL A 283 -9.29 13.80 2.95
C VAL A 283 -8.39 14.47 1.90
N GLU A 284 -8.07 13.77 0.81
CA GLU A 284 -7.25 14.24 -0.31
C GLU A 284 -7.78 15.54 -0.95
N ASN A 285 -9.10 15.73 -0.97
CA ASN A 285 -9.73 16.90 -1.61
C ASN A 285 -10.18 17.98 -0.62
N CYS A 286 -10.19 17.69 0.68
CA CYS A 286 -10.49 18.68 1.73
C CYS A 286 -9.23 19.33 2.31
N MET A 287 -8.05 18.72 2.14
CA MET A 287 -6.80 19.22 2.68
C MET A 287 -5.90 19.85 1.62
N ALA A 288 -5.16 20.89 2.00
CA ALA A 288 -4.10 21.47 1.18
C ALA A 288 -2.78 20.74 1.40
N ARG A 289 -1.91 20.72 0.37
CA ARG A 289 -0.57 20.10 0.45
C ARG A 289 0.23 20.68 1.62
N ILE A 290 0.86 19.80 2.40
CA ILE A 290 1.81 20.20 3.44
C ILE A 290 3.15 20.51 2.79
N ARG A 291 3.77 21.62 3.17
CA ARG A 291 5.14 21.94 2.74
C ARG A 291 6.10 20.88 3.25
N PHE A 292 6.96 20.35 2.38
CA PHE A 292 7.96 19.33 2.72
C PHE A 292 8.74 19.65 4.00
N LEU A 293 9.17 20.89 4.17
CA LEU A 293 9.90 21.35 5.36
C LEU A 293 9.12 21.21 6.66
N ASN A 294 7.79 21.23 6.63
CA ASN A 294 6.92 21.10 7.81
C ASN A 294 6.40 19.68 8.01
N MET A 295 6.73 18.74 7.12
CA MET A 295 6.21 17.39 7.15
C MET A 295 6.51 16.68 8.47
N HIS A 296 7.77 16.79 8.94
CA HIS A 296 8.24 16.22 10.19
C HIS A 296 7.39 16.62 11.40
N ARG A 297 6.88 17.87 11.43
CA ARG A 297 6.03 18.37 12.53
C ARG A 297 4.69 17.64 12.62
N THR A 298 4.19 17.15 11.49
CA THR A 298 2.93 16.40 11.42
C THR A 298 3.14 14.93 11.77
N VAL A 299 4.30 14.37 11.40
CA VAL A 299 4.61 12.95 11.59
C VAL A 299 5.12 12.65 13.00
N PHE A 300 5.96 13.51 13.60
CA PHE A 300 6.54 13.27 14.94
C PHE A 300 5.51 13.05 16.06
N PRO A 301 4.40 13.81 16.14
CA PRO A 301 3.35 13.52 17.13
C PRO A 301 2.76 12.11 16.98
N VAL A 302 2.60 11.62 15.76
CA VAL A 302 2.08 10.27 15.49
C VAL A 302 3.09 9.20 15.87
N ILE A 303 4.39 9.43 15.61
CA ILE A 303 5.47 8.57 16.14
C ILE A 303 5.38 8.49 17.67
N GLY A 304 5.29 9.64 18.34
CA GLY A 304 5.14 9.71 19.80
C GLY A 304 3.91 8.93 20.30
N GLY A 305 2.77 9.09 19.64
CA GLY A 305 1.55 8.34 19.96
C GLY A 305 1.70 6.83 19.76
N THR A 306 2.45 6.40 18.74
CA THR A 306 2.72 4.98 18.48
C THR A 306 3.64 4.38 19.54
N VAL A 307 4.66 5.12 19.97
CA VAL A 307 5.54 4.72 21.08
C VAL A 307 4.75 4.64 22.39
N LEU A 308 3.84 5.59 22.66
CA LEU A 308 2.95 5.52 23.82
C LEU A 308 2.04 4.29 23.78
N ALA A 309 1.51 3.92 22.61
CA ALA A 309 0.74 2.69 22.46
C ALA A 309 1.57 1.44 22.81
N LEU A 310 2.84 1.39 22.41
CA LEU A 310 3.75 0.31 22.82
C LEU A 310 4.00 0.31 24.34
N VAL A 311 4.14 1.47 24.97
CA VAL A 311 4.27 1.58 26.44
C VAL A 311 3.01 1.07 27.12
N PHE A 312 1.82 1.44 26.64
CA PHE A 312 0.55 0.91 27.15
C PHE A 312 0.44 -0.60 26.99
N PHE A 313 0.92 -1.15 25.88
CA PHE A 313 1.04 -2.59 25.71
C PHE A 313 1.88 -3.20 26.83
N ILE A 314 3.10 -2.69 27.07
CA ILE A 314 4.00 -3.24 28.09
C ILE A 314 3.40 -3.12 29.50
N LEU A 315 2.74 -2.01 29.80
CA LEU A 315 2.10 -1.76 31.10
C LEU A 315 0.79 -2.54 31.31
N GLY A 316 0.25 -3.18 30.28
CA GLY A 316 -0.94 -4.02 30.40
C GLY A 316 -2.28 -3.31 30.21
N TRP A 317 -2.30 -2.12 29.60
CA TRP A 317 -3.50 -1.31 29.33
C TRP A 317 -4.15 -1.63 27.98
#